data_AF-A0A920QZE8-F1
#
_entry.id   AF-A0A920QZE8-F1
#
_cell.length_a   1.000
_cell.length_b   1.000
_cell.length_c   1.000
_cell.angle_alpha   90.00
_cell.angle_beta   90.00
_cell.angle_gamma   90.00
#
_symmetry.space_group_name_H-M   'P 1'
#
loop_
_entity.id
_entity.type
_entity.pdbx_description
1 polymer ?
#
loop_
_entity_poly.entity_id
_entity_poly.type
_entity_poly.pdbx_seq_one_letter_code
_entity_poly.pdbx_strand_id
1 'polypeptide(L)'
;MHLLKSPDGKGGIIAIFNMNPAMDTKGWNQIMTLPRHLSLLGENKIDRDRLRIEPAGDIESLRSDHKSFKEIHLPANNEIVINEVQSNAMEIMTEIEVNGSPMIELNVFRSPNKEEFTRVAFYPNRGYRDWERYDQWQPDKRLAASEGLITIDSSYSSVLPDVLFESARNRTCFSRYRREFKITSIY
;
A
#
# COMPACT_ATOMS: atom_id res chain seq x y z
N MET A 1 3.73 21.77 -8.68
CA MET A 1 3.98 20.32 -8.62
C MET A 1 5.42 20.08 -9.04
N HIS A 2 6.31 19.84 -8.07
CA HIS A 2 7.72 19.53 -8.38
C HIS A 2 7.89 18.01 -8.37
N LEU A 3 8.37 17.48 -9.50
CA LEU A 3 8.70 16.07 -9.72
C LEU A 3 10.18 16.02 -10.07
N LEU A 4 10.96 15.25 -9.32
CA LEU A 4 12.32 14.89 -9.71
C LEU A 4 12.28 13.49 -10.31
N LYS A 5 12.78 13.35 -11.53
CA LYS A 5 12.88 12.05 -12.20
C LYS A 5 14.23 11.92 -12.90
N SER A 6 14.83 10.73 -12.81
CA SER A 6 16.03 10.38 -13.55
C SER A 6 15.85 8.99 -14.18
N PRO A 7 16.26 8.77 -15.44
CA PRO A 7 16.38 7.43 -15.98
C PRO A 7 17.38 6.61 -15.16
N ASP A 8 17.18 5.30 -15.07
CA ASP A 8 18.07 4.36 -14.38
C ASP A 8 19.12 3.71 -15.31
N GLY A 9 19.04 3.95 -16.62
CA GLY A 9 19.89 3.34 -17.65
C GLY A 9 19.54 1.89 -18.03
N LYS A 10 18.47 1.32 -17.47
CA LYS A 10 18.03 -0.07 -17.64
C LYS A 10 16.57 -0.18 -18.10
N GLY A 11 15.97 0.93 -18.54
CA GLY A 11 14.59 0.98 -19.02
C GLY A 11 13.56 1.37 -17.96
N GLY A 12 14.00 1.75 -16.75
CA GLY A 12 13.17 2.30 -15.68
C GLY A 12 13.47 3.78 -15.39
N ILE A 13 12.72 4.33 -14.44
CA ILE A 13 12.95 5.68 -13.92
C ILE A 13 12.94 5.67 -12.40
N ILE A 14 13.80 6.48 -11.79
CA ILE A 14 13.73 6.81 -10.37
C ILE A 14 12.94 8.11 -10.25
N ALA A 15 11.91 8.13 -9.41
CA ALA A 15 11.02 9.27 -9.22
C ALA A 15 10.82 9.61 -7.74
N ILE A 16 10.76 10.91 -7.47
CA ILE A 16 10.42 11.49 -6.17
C ILE A 16 9.27 12.48 -6.38
N PHE A 17 8.17 12.27 -5.68
CA PHE A 17 6.97 13.09 -5.79
C PHE A 17 6.81 13.99 -4.57
N ASN A 18 6.32 15.20 -4.80
CA ASN A 18 5.90 16.08 -3.71
C ASN A 18 4.64 15.52 -3.01
N MET A 19 4.63 15.53 -1.68
CA MET A 19 3.49 15.28 -0.81
C MET A 19 3.16 16.54 -0.01
N ASN A 20 1.97 17.08 -0.29
CA ASN A 20 1.47 18.23 0.45
C ASN A 20 1.10 17.84 1.90
N PRO A 21 1.27 18.75 2.87
CA PRO A 21 0.85 18.49 4.24
C PRO A 21 -0.69 18.48 4.34
N ALA A 22 -1.22 17.81 5.36
CA ALA A 22 -2.65 17.80 5.67
C ALA A 22 -3.09 18.96 6.60
N MET A 23 -2.12 19.77 7.05
CA MET A 23 -2.31 20.94 7.89
C MET A 23 -1.23 21.98 7.58
N ASP A 24 -1.47 23.24 7.93
CA ASP A 24 -0.46 24.28 7.80
C ASP A 24 0.75 24.00 8.69
N THR A 25 1.94 24.19 8.13
CA THR A 25 3.23 23.93 8.80
C THR A 25 3.98 25.25 8.98
N LYS A 26 4.61 25.44 10.14
CA LYS A 26 5.39 26.65 10.46
C LYS A 26 6.88 26.40 10.20
N GLY A 27 7.49 27.25 9.37
CA GLY A 27 8.94 27.22 9.11
C GLY A 27 9.41 26.25 8.02
N TRP A 28 8.53 25.38 7.52
CA TRP A 28 8.77 24.52 6.37
C TRP A 28 7.44 24.27 5.65
N ASN A 29 7.47 23.78 4.41
CA ASN A 29 6.26 23.39 3.68
C ASN A 29 6.60 22.20 2.77
N GLN A 30 5.71 21.21 2.74
CA GLN A 30 5.79 19.98 1.95
C GLN A 30 6.86 18.99 2.41
N ILE A 31 6.58 17.70 2.18
CA ILE A 31 7.56 16.62 2.25
C ILE A 31 7.63 15.95 0.87
N MET A 32 8.70 15.23 0.61
CA MET A 32 8.82 14.42 -0.61
C MET A 32 8.57 12.95 -0.27
N THR A 33 8.07 12.16 -1.23
CA THR A 33 8.09 10.71 -1.10
C THR A 33 9.52 10.21 -0.96
N LEU A 34 9.70 9.01 -0.42
CA LEU A 34 10.94 8.26 -0.66
C LEU A 34 11.15 8.02 -2.17
N PRO A 35 12.40 7.87 -2.63
CA PRO A 35 12.67 7.53 -4.02
C PRO A 35 12.00 6.22 -4.41
N ARG A 36 11.38 6.20 -5.58
CA ARG A 36 10.72 5.01 -6.13
C ARG A 36 11.29 4.67 -7.49
N HIS A 37 11.61 3.41 -7.71
CA HIS A 37 11.88 2.86 -9.04
C HIS A 37 10.56 2.52 -9.70
N LEU A 38 10.39 2.98 -10.94
CA LEU A 38 9.22 2.73 -11.78
C LEU A 38 9.67 2.02 -13.05
N SER A 39 9.07 0.88 -13.35
CA SER A 39 9.38 0.07 -14.54
C SER A 39 8.15 -0.69 -15.04
N LEU A 40 8.17 -1.19 -16.28
CA LEU A 40 7.10 -2.06 -16.78
C LEU A 40 7.35 -3.51 -16.34
N LEU A 41 6.30 -4.24 -15.97
CA LEU A 41 6.41 -5.55 -15.34
C LEU A 41 6.81 -6.69 -16.28
N GLY A 42 6.54 -6.60 -17.59
CA GLY A 42 6.94 -7.67 -18.50
C GLY A 42 6.61 -7.40 -19.95
N GLU A 43 6.91 -8.38 -20.79
CA GLU A 43 6.70 -8.30 -22.25
C GLU A 43 5.49 -9.14 -22.68
N ASN A 44 4.94 -9.94 -21.76
CA ASN A 44 3.78 -10.76 -22.06
C ASN A 44 2.51 -9.89 -22.18
N LYS A 45 1.51 -10.43 -22.88
CA LYS A 45 0.26 -9.73 -23.18
C LYS A 45 -0.40 -9.13 -21.93
N ILE A 46 -0.37 -9.84 -20.80
CA ILE A 46 -1.06 -9.50 -19.54
C ILE A 46 -0.30 -8.43 -18.72
N ASP A 47 1.04 -8.46 -18.76
CA ASP A 47 1.89 -7.68 -17.85
C ASP A 47 2.53 -6.46 -18.53
N ARG A 48 2.47 -6.34 -19.86
CA ARG A 48 3.12 -5.27 -20.63
C ARG A 48 2.74 -3.85 -20.26
N ASP A 49 1.50 -3.65 -19.83
CA ASP A 49 0.96 -2.33 -19.49
C ASP A 49 0.93 -2.10 -17.97
N ARG A 50 1.54 -3.00 -17.19
CA ARG A 50 1.53 -2.92 -15.72
C ARG A 50 2.78 -2.22 -15.20
N LEU A 51 2.56 -1.20 -14.38
CA LEU A 51 3.61 -0.45 -13.71
C LEU A 51 4.06 -1.17 -12.44
N ARG A 52 5.34 -1.51 -12.35
CA ARG A 52 6.03 -1.87 -11.12
C ARG A 52 6.46 -0.61 -10.40
N ILE A 53 6.24 -0.56 -9.09
CA ILE A 53 6.68 0.54 -8.22
C ILE A 53 7.41 -0.09 -7.04
N GLU A 54 8.67 0.27 -6.83
CA GLU A 54 9.50 -0.26 -5.75
C GLU A 54 10.25 0.88 -5.05
N PRO A 55 10.62 0.73 -3.77
CA PRO A 55 11.61 1.62 -3.15
C PRO A 55 12.91 1.64 -3.97
N ALA A 56 13.59 2.79 -3.99
CA ALA A 56 14.89 2.96 -4.66
C ALA A 56 15.90 3.67 -3.75
N GLY A 57 17.18 3.55 -4.11
CA GLY A 57 18.28 4.04 -3.28
C GLY A 57 18.69 3.01 -2.23
N ASP A 58 19.35 3.47 -1.17
CA ASP A 58 19.85 2.62 -0.08
C ASP A 58 18.90 2.67 1.13
N ILE A 59 17.63 2.31 0.90
CA ILE A 59 16.61 2.39 1.95
C ILE A 59 16.85 1.33 3.04
N GLU A 60 17.42 0.19 2.65
CA GLU A 60 17.80 -0.89 3.53
C GLU A 60 18.78 -0.43 4.63
N SER A 61 19.66 0.54 4.33
CA SER A 61 20.58 1.10 5.32
C SER A 61 19.90 1.83 6.48
N LEU A 62 18.65 2.28 6.30
CA LEU A 62 17.88 2.97 7.33
C LEU A 62 17.15 1.99 8.28
N ARG A 63 17.14 0.69 7.96
CA ARG A 63 16.45 -0.32 8.75
C ARG A 63 17.20 -0.55 10.06
N SER A 64 16.46 -0.50 11.15
CA SER A 64 16.90 -0.81 12.51
C SER A 64 15.85 -1.65 13.22
N ASP A 65 16.18 -2.18 14.40
CA ASP A 65 15.24 -2.84 15.33
C ASP A 65 14.25 -3.82 14.68
N HIS A 66 14.78 -4.71 13.84
CA HIS A 66 13.97 -5.68 13.10
C HIS A 66 13.18 -6.60 14.04
N LYS A 67 11.87 -6.71 13.80
CA LYS A 67 10.97 -7.66 14.46
C LYS A 67 10.27 -8.52 13.41
N SER A 68 10.15 -9.81 13.70
CA SER A 68 9.49 -10.77 12.83
C SER A 68 8.44 -11.55 13.61
N PHE A 69 7.26 -11.67 13.02
CA PHE A 69 6.14 -12.44 13.54
C PHE A 69 5.65 -13.36 12.44
N LYS A 70 5.30 -14.59 12.78
CA LYS A 70 4.83 -15.62 11.84
C LYS A 70 3.58 -16.26 12.39
N GLU A 71 2.77 -16.82 11.50
CA GLU A 71 1.59 -17.63 11.86
C GLU A 71 0.59 -16.91 12.79
N ILE A 72 0.46 -15.58 12.64
CA ILE A 72 -0.58 -14.83 13.33
C ILE A 72 -1.94 -15.19 12.72
N HIS A 73 -2.75 -15.94 13.45
CA HIS A 73 -4.11 -16.26 13.04
C HIS A 73 -5.04 -15.07 13.28
N LEU A 74 -5.54 -14.43 12.22
CA LEU A 74 -6.53 -13.33 12.32
C LEU A 74 -7.97 -13.88 12.34
N PRO A 75 -8.71 -13.80 13.47
CA PRO A 75 -10.10 -14.21 13.50
C PRO A 75 -10.99 -13.25 12.71
N ALA A 76 -12.07 -13.79 12.13
CA ALA A 76 -13.04 -12.99 11.40
C ALA A 76 -13.62 -11.87 12.29
N ASN A 77 -13.73 -10.66 11.73
CA ASN A 77 -14.31 -9.48 12.37
C ASN A 77 -13.62 -9.04 13.66
N ASN A 78 -12.36 -9.43 13.86
CA ASN A 78 -11.58 -9.08 15.04
C ASN A 78 -10.26 -8.43 14.63
N GLU A 79 -9.75 -7.57 15.50
CA GLU A 79 -8.43 -6.96 15.37
C GLU A 79 -7.45 -7.68 16.30
N ILE A 80 -6.23 -7.90 15.83
CA ILE A 80 -5.09 -8.31 16.66
C ILE A 80 -4.12 -7.14 16.69
N VAL A 81 -3.77 -6.68 17.89
CA VAL A 81 -2.78 -5.63 18.11
C VAL A 81 -1.44 -6.28 18.44
N ILE A 82 -0.40 -5.94 17.67
CA ILE A 82 0.97 -6.39 17.93
C ILE A 82 1.65 -5.37 18.84
N ASN A 83 1.51 -5.55 20.15
CA ASN A 83 1.96 -4.58 21.16
C ASN A 83 3.47 -4.37 21.18
N GLU A 84 4.24 -5.33 20.66
CA GLU A 84 5.68 -5.27 20.54
C GLU A 84 6.15 -4.25 19.50
N VAL A 85 5.27 -3.78 18.60
CA VAL A 85 5.60 -2.79 17.57
C VAL A 85 5.08 -1.41 18.00
N GLN A 86 6.00 -0.55 18.43
CA GLN A 86 5.71 0.82 18.84
C GLN A 86 6.72 1.76 18.17
N SER A 87 6.33 2.40 17.07
CA SER A 87 7.16 3.38 16.36
C SER A 87 6.29 4.36 15.58
N ASN A 88 6.83 5.56 15.33
CA ASN A 88 6.27 6.56 14.42
C ASN A 88 6.99 6.59 13.06
N ALA A 89 8.01 5.74 12.86
CA ALA A 89 8.66 5.49 11.57
C ALA A 89 8.99 3.99 11.45
N MET A 90 8.45 3.30 10.44
CA MET A 90 8.61 1.85 10.29
C MET A 90 8.46 1.38 8.85
N GLU A 91 9.17 0.30 8.51
CA GLU A 91 8.91 -0.46 7.29
C GLU A 91 8.21 -1.79 7.63
N ILE A 92 7.04 -2.01 7.04
CA ILE A 92 6.29 -3.26 7.21
C ILE A 92 6.40 -4.07 5.92
N MET A 93 6.97 -5.27 6.03
CA MET A 93 6.83 -6.33 5.04
C MET A 93 5.96 -7.43 5.62
N THR A 94 4.80 -7.65 5.02
CA THR A 94 3.85 -8.68 5.49
C THR A 94 3.34 -9.52 4.32
N GLU A 95 2.95 -10.75 4.63
CA GLU A 95 2.31 -11.68 3.72
C GLU A 95 1.09 -12.25 4.45
N ILE A 96 -0.09 -12.16 3.83
CA ILE A 96 -1.35 -12.49 4.50
C ILE A 96 -2.17 -13.43 3.63
N GLU A 97 -2.39 -14.64 4.14
CA GLU A 97 -3.33 -15.61 3.56
C GLU A 97 -4.77 -15.15 3.78
N VAL A 98 -5.48 -14.84 2.69
CA VAL A 98 -6.82 -14.24 2.79
C VAL A 98 -7.93 -15.27 3.06
N ASN A 99 -7.70 -16.56 2.74
CA ASN A 99 -8.59 -17.70 3.05
C ASN A 99 -10.09 -17.45 2.82
N GLY A 100 -10.42 -16.79 1.71
CA GLY A 100 -11.81 -16.49 1.32
C GLY A 100 -12.44 -15.29 2.04
N SER A 101 -11.71 -14.61 2.92
CA SER A 101 -12.17 -13.38 3.56
C SER A 101 -12.51 -12.31 2.51
N PRO A 102 -13.64 -11.61 2.63
CA PRO A 102 -14.02 -10.55 1.69
C PRO A 102 -13.16 -9.30 1.81
N MET A 103 -12.45 -9.12 2.93
CA MET A 103 -11.58 -7.98 3.20
C MET A 103 -10.57 -8.32 4.31
N ILE A 104 -9.34 -7.80 4.20
CA ILE A 104 -8.38 -7.73 5.30
C ILE A 104 -8.05 -6.26 5.57
N GLU A 105 -7.85 -5.90 6.82
CA GLU A 105 -7.50 -4.55 7.27
C GLU A 105 -6.18 -4.57 8.07
N LEU A 106 -5.28 -3.65 7.73
CA LEU A 106 -4.08 -3.33 8.51
C LEU A 106 -4.20 -1.87 8.98
N ASN A 107 -4.28 -1.67 10.29
CA ASN A 107 -4.29 -0.34 10.90
C ASN A 107 -2.87 0.05 11.31
N VAL A 108 -2.39 1.16 10.78
CA VAL A 108 -1.08 1.75 11.07
C VAL A 108 -1.25 3.11 11.74
N PHE A 109 -0.21 3.61 12.41
CA PHE A 109 -0.28 4.83 13.22
C PHE A 109 -1.47 4.84 14.20
N ARG A 110 -1.76 3.67 14.78
CA ARG A 110 -2.93 3.46 15.64
C ARG A 110 -2.62 3.96 17.06
N SER A 111 -3.47 4.84 17.59
CA SER A 111 -3.44 5.21 19.01
C SER A 111 -3.82 4.02 19.92
N PRO A 112 -3.46 4.03 21.23
CA PRO A 112 -3.74 2.91 22.13
C PRO A 112 -5.20 2.46 22.16
N ASN A 113 -6.18 3.38 22.18
CA ASN A 113 -7.60 3.04 22.20
C ASN A 113 -8.29 3.20 20.83
N LYS A 114 -7.53 3.28 19.73
CA LYS A 114 -8.03 3.36 18.34
C LYS A 114 -8.83 4.63 18.04
N GLU A 115 -8.57 5.71 18.75
CA GLU A 115 -9.08 7.05 18.45
C GLU A 115 -8.51 7.59 17.13
N GLU A 116 -7.23 7.29 16.85
CA GLU A 116 -6.54 7.67 15.62
C GLU A 116 -5.92 6.44 14.97
N PHE A 117 -6.05 6.32 13.64
CA PHE A 117 -5.35 5.33 12.82
C PHE A 117 -5.43 5.68 11.33
N THR A 118 -4.53 5.10 10.54
CA THR A 118 -4.67 5.02 9.08
C THR A 118 -4.97 3.57 8.71
N ARG A 119 -6.03 3.37 7.94
CA ARG A 119 -6.48 2.04 7.49
C ARG A 119 -5.87 1.72 6.15
N VAL A 120 -5.25 0.55 6.02
CA VAL A 120 -4.91 -0.06 4.74
C VAL A 120 -5.79 -1.30 4.56
N ALA A 121 -6.76 -1.22 3.66
CA ALA A 121 -7.72 -2.28 3.41
C ALA A 121 -7.40 -2.99 2.09
N PHE A 122 -7.47 -4.31 2.11
CA PHE A 122 -7.34 -5.17 0.93
C PHE A 122 -8.63 -5.92 0.67
N TYR A 123 -9.15 -5.82 -0.55
CA TYR A 123 -10.34 -6.55 -1.01
C TYR A 123 -9.95 -7.48 -2.17
N PRO A 124 -9.94 -8.81 -1.96
CA PRO A 124 -9.62 -9.75 -3.02
C PRO A 124 -10.68 -9.72 -4.13
N ASN A 125 -10.24 -9.77 -5.39
CA ASN A 125 -11.10 -9.86 -6.58
C ASN A 125 -12.11 -8.68 -6.73
N ARG A 126 -11.86 -7.53 -6.10
CA ARG A 126 -12.70 -6.32 -6.20
C ARG A 126 -12.06 -5.20 -7.01
N GLY A 127 -10.88 -5.45 -7.58
CA GLY A 127 -10.16 -4.52 -8.40
C GLY A 127 -10.62 -4.48 -9.86
N TYR A 128 -9.80 -3.83 -10.70
CA TYR A 128 -9.99 -3.81 -12.15
C TYR A 128 -10.06 -5.24 -12.70
N ARG A 129 -10.93 -5.44 -13.70
CA ARG A 129 -11.06 -6.72 -14.38
C ARG A 129 -10.20 -6.71 -15.64
N ASP A 130 -9.24 -7.62 -15.66
CA ASP A 130 -8.38 -7.86 -16.80
C ASP A 130 -9.09 -8.83 -17.76
N TRP A 131 -9.71 -8.26 -18.81
CA TRP A 131 -10.43 -9.06 -19.80
C TRP A 131 -9.51 -9.94 -20.64
N GLU A 132 -8.21 -9.64 -20.71
CA GLU A 132 -7.26 -10.50 -21.43
C GLU A 132 -6.98 -11.80 -20.66
N ARG A 133 -7.25 -11.83 -19.34
CA ARG A 133 -7.23 -13.04 -18.51
C ARG A 133 -8.53 -13.84 -18.56
N TYR A 134 -9.60 -13.27 -19.11
CA TYR A 134 -10.92 -13.89 -19.13
C TYR A 134 -11.10 -14.71 -20.42
N ASP A 135 -10.52 -15.91 -20.45
CA ASP A 135 -10.51 -16.77 -21.63
C ASP A 135 -11.83 -17.51 -21.89
N GLN A 136 -12.72 -17.64 -20.90
CA GLN A 136 -13.96 -18.43 -20.99
C GLN A 136 -15.06 -17.87 -20.07
N TRP A 137 -16.31 -17.91 -20.56
CA TRP A 137 -17.49 -17.35 -19.88
C TRP A 137 -17.99 -18.19 -18.68
N GLN A 138 -17.16 -18.31 -17.64
CA GLN A 138 -17.49 -19.03 -16.39
C GLN A 138 -17.33 -18.10 -15.17
N PRO A 139 -18.23 -18.16 -14.17
CA PRO A 139 -18.18 -17.29 -12.98
C PRO A 139 -16.86 -17.35 -12.19
N ASP A 140 -16.30 -18.55 -11.98
CA ASP A 140 -15.05 -18.72 -11.22
C ASP A 140 -13.86 -18.10 -11.96
N LYS A 141 -13.86 -18.22 -13.30
CA LYS A 141 -12.87 -17.58 -14.17
C LYS A 141 -13.01 -16.06 -14.20
N ARG A 142 -14.24 -15.55 -14.02
CA ARG A 142 -14.52 -14.11 -13.93
C ARG A 142 -13.96 -13.51 -12.64
N LEU A 143 -14.08 -14.22 -11.53
CA LEU A 143 -13.46 -13.83 -10.26
C LEU A 143 -11.93 -13.86 -10.38
N ALA A 144 -11.38 -14.93 -10.97
CA ALA A 144 -9.95 -15.02 -11.25
C ALA A 144 -9.42 -13.87 -12.13
N ALA A 145 -10.20 -13.38 -13.09
CA ALA A 145 -9.81 -12.25 -13.94
C ALA A 145 -9.84 -10.88 -13.23
N SER A 146 -10.30 -10.80 -11.99
CA SER A 146 -10.39 -9.54 -11.23
C SER A 146 -9.18 -9.39 -10.31
N GLU A 147 -8.52 -8.23 -10.33
CA GLU A 147 -7.39 -7.94 -9.44
C GLU A 147 -7.84 -7.74 -7.99
N GLY A 148 -6.90 -7.78 -7.04
CA GLY A 148 -7.14 -7.30 -5.69
C GLY A 148 -7.18 -5.76 -5.64
N LEU A 149 -7.97 -5.21 -4.74
CA LEU A 149 -8.10 -3.76 -4.52
C LEU A 149 -7.46 -3.41 -3.17
N ILE A 150 -6.46 -2.54 -3.16
CA ILE A 150 -5.89 -1.95 -1.95
C ILE A 150 -6.39 -0.51 -1.84
N THR A 151 -6.90 -0.12 -0.68
CA THR A 151 -7.30 1.25 -0.36
C THR A 151 -6.58 1.72 0.89
N ILE A 152 -6.08 2.95 0.85
CA ILE A 152 -5.60 3.65 2.05
C ILE A 152 -6.67 4.66 2.45
N ASP A 153 -7.18 4.53 3.67
CA ASP A 153 -8.22 5.37 4.26
C ASP A 153 -7.64 6.11 5.46
N SER A 154 -7.58 7.44 5.33
CA SER A 154 -7.06 8.35 6.36
C SER A 154 -8.15 9.13 7.09
N SER A 155 -9.42 8.72 6.98
CA SER A 155 -10.55 9.42 7.61
C SER A 155 -10.49 9.45 9.14
N TYR A 156 -9.75 8.51 9.74
CA TYR A 156 -9.54 8.42 11.19
C TYR A 156 -8.11 8.82 11.61
N SER A 157 -7.32 9.47 10.76
CA SER A 157 -5.90 9.69 11.05
C SER A 157 -5.59 10.89 11.96
N SER A 158 -6.60 11.68 12.34
CA SER A 158 -6.42 12.79 13.28
C SER A 158 -7.74 13.13 13.98
N VAL A 159 -7.69 13.43 15.28
CA VAL A 159 -8.83 14.02 16.04
C VAL A 159 -8.78 15.55 16.10
N LEU A 160 -7.70 16.17 15.64
CA LEU A 160 -7.55 17.63 15.66
C LEU A 160 -8.53 18.30 14.69
N PRO A 161 -9.19 19.41 15.10
CA PRO A 161 -10.23 20.06 14.31
C PRO A 161 -9.71 20.71 13.02
N ASP A 162 -8.43 21.11 13.00
CA ASP A 162 -7.83 21.88 11.90
C ASP A 162 -7.08 21.00 10.88
N VAL A 163 -7.18 19.67 11.00
CA VAL A 163 -6.56 18.74 10.06
C VAL A 163 -7.57 18.38 8.97
N LEU A 164 -7.27 18.73 7.73
CA LEU A 164 -8.10 18.37 6.59
C LEU A 164 -7.78 16.95 6.14
N PHE A 165 -8.80 16.09 6.09
CA PHE A 165 -8.69 14.85 5.33
C PHE A 165 -8.85 15.18 3.83
N GLU A 166 -7.87 14.79 3.02
CA GLU A 166 -7.94 15.02 1.58
C GLU A 166 -8.45 13.74 0.89
N SER A 167 -9.72 13.74 0.47
CA SER A 167 -10.37 12.57 -0.17
C SER A 167 -9.63 12.05 -1.41
N ALA A 168 -8.80 12.88 -2.06
CA ALA A 168 -7.94 12.52 -3.18
C ALA A 168 -6.78 11.57 -2.82
N ARG A 169 -6.56 11.28 -1.52
CA ARG A 169 -5.58 10.27 -1.05
C ARG A 169 -6.16 8.90 -0.76
N ASN A 170 -7.45 8.66 -1.04
CA ASN A 170 -7.96 7.30 -1.23
C ASN A 170 -7.32 6.72 -2.50
N ARG A 171 -6.06 6.30 -2.37
CA ARG A 171 -5.31 5.71 -3.47
C ARG A 171 -5.69 4.25 -3.53
N THR A 172 -6.51 3.97 -4.53
CA THR A 172 -6.75 2.62 -4.99
C THR A 172 -5.52 2.12 -5.73
N CYS A 173 -4.87 1.09 -5.21
CA CYS A 173 -3.86 0.33 -5.95
C CYS A 173 -4.43 -1.04 -6.28
N PHE A 174 -4.13 -1.54 -7.49
CA PHE A 174 -4.51 -2.89 -7.88
C PHE A 174 -3.34 -3.83 -7.63
N SER A 175 -3.57 -4.88 -6.86
CA SER A 175 -2.57 -5.89 -6.55
C SER A 175 -2.85 -7.16 -7.33
N ARG A 176 -1.79 -7.70 -7.95
CA ARG A 176 -1.83 -9.00 -8.67
C ARG A 176 -2.12 -10.17 -7.74
N TYR A 177 -1.83 -10.01 -6.46
CA TYR A 177 -1.87 -11.13 -5.53
C TYR A 177 -3.31 -11.48 -5.13
N ARG A 178 -3.66 -12.76 -5.29
CA ARG A 178 -5.02 -13.30 -5.04
C ARG A 178 -5.20 -13.94 -3.67
N ARG A 179 -4.12 -14.41 -3.05
CA ARG A 179 -4.16 -15.16 -1.78
C ARG A 179 -3.20 -14.63 -0.73
N GLU A 180 -2.17 -13.88 -1.13
CA GLU A 180 -1.07 -13.39 -0.31
C GLU A 180 -0.67 -12.00 -0.80
N PHE A 181 -1.05 -10.91 -0.13
CA PHE A 181 -0.60 -9.60 -0.59
C PHE A 181 0.63 -9.15 0.20
N LYS A 182 1.67 -8.72 -0.52
CA LYS A 182 2.85 -8.10 0.07
C LYS A 182 2.67 -6.59 0.15
N ILE A 183 2.51 -6.07 1.36
CA ILE A 183 2.71 -4.63 1.59
C ILE A 183 4.19 -4.44 1.92
N THR A 184 4.82 -3.50 1.23
CA THR A 184 6.07 -2.88 1.67
C THR A 184 5.75 -1.40 1.81
N SER A 185 5.47 -0.99 3.04
CA SER A 185 5.17 0.41 3.34
C SER A 185 6.22 0.93 4.28
N ILE A 186 6.87 2.02 3.88
CA ILE A 186 7.73 2.80 4.75
C ILE A 186 6.92 3.99 5.22
N TYR A 187 6.79 4.08 6.53
CA TYR A 187 6.12 5.11 7.28
C TYR A 187 7.14 5.93 8.04
#